data_AF-A0A6A7LYJ2-F1
#
_entry.id   AF-A0A6A7LYJ2-F1
#
_cell.length_a   1.000
_cell.length_b   1.000
_cell.length_c   1.000
_cell.angle_alpha   90.00
_cell.angle_beta   90.00
_cell.angle_gamma   90.00
#
_symmetry.space_group_name_H-M   'P 1'
#
loop_
_entity.id
_entity.type
_entity.pdbx_description
1 polymer ?
#
loop_
_entity_poly.entity_id
_entity_poly.type
_entity_poly.pdbx_seq_one_letter_code
_entity_poly.pdbx_strand_id
1 'polypeptide(L)'
;MDTACFLSEIADKLANGNVSSRELASLAFEADGRDISIRVRSTPHPSWYPPLRLILEKIGNTCVDRGVTLSQLRRITFEEREINLELGQCDGLAGKIFTFPIEATLGLPASDFSAAAD
;
A
#
# COMPACT_ATOMS: atom_id res chain seq x y z
N MET A 1 -15.46 -4.03 11.32
CA MET A 1 -14.50 -4.65 10.38
C MET A 1 -13.28 -3.76 10.33
N ASP A 2 -12.13 -4.31 10.71
CA ASP A 2 -10.90 -3.56 10.88
C ASP A 2 -10.14 -3.39 9.56
N THR A 3 -9.28 -2.37 9.51
CA THR A 3 -8.50 -1.98 8.34
C THR A 3 -7.67 -3.14 7.77
N ALA A 4 -7.08 -3.97 8.63
CA ALA A 4 -6.29 -5.13 8.21
C ALA A 4 -7.12 -6.22 7.51
N CYS A 5 -8.33 -6.50 8.01
CA CYS A 5 -9.21 -7.51 7.43
C CYS A 5 -9.68 -7.09 6.03
N PHE A 6 -10.08 -5.82 5.89
CA PHE A 6 -10.48 -5.24 4.61
C PHE A 6 -9.36 -5.26 3.56
N LEU A 7 -8.15 -4.83 3.93
CA LEU A 7 -7.00 -4.86 3.02
C LEU A 7 -6.62 -6.28 2.62
N SER A 8 -6.78 -7.26 3.52
CA SER A 8 -6.59 -8.67 3.22
C SER A 8 -7.61 -9.21 2.21
N GLU A 9 -8.89 -8.84 2.34
CA GLU A 9 -9.92 -9.20 1.35
C GLU A 9 -9.66 -8.60 -0.03
N ILE A 10 -9.15 -7.37 -0.08
CA ILE A 10 -8.77 -6.74 -1.35
C ILE A 10 -7.60 -7.48 -1.98
N ALA A 11 -6.60 -7.87 -1.18
CA ALA A 11 -5.48 -8.67 -1.67
C ALA A 11 -5.98 -9.97 -2.32
N ASP A 12 -6.93 -10.64 -1.67
CA ASP A 12 -7.50 -11.89 -2.15
C ASP A 12 -8.33 -11.70 -3.44
N LYS A 13 -9.17 -10.65 -3.49
CA LYS A 13 -9.94 -10.30 -4.70
C LYS A 13 -9.04 -9.97 -5.88
N LEU A 14 -7.98 -9.19 -5.67
CA LEU A 14 -7.03 -8.84 -6.72
C LEU A 14 -6.22 -10.04 -7.18
N ALA A 15 -5.82 -10.92 -6.25
CA ALA A 15 -5.17 -12.18 -6.59
C ALA A 15 -6.07 -13.09 -7.43
N ASN A 16 -7.36 -13.22 -7.07
CA ASN A 16 -8.35 -13.96 -7.87
C ASN A 16 -8.58 -13.33 -9.26
N GLY A 17 -8.41 -12.02 -9.38
CA GLY A 17 -8.46 -11.28 -10.65
C GLY A 17 -7.19 -11.38 -11.51
N ASN A 18 -6.19 -12.18 -11.11
CA ASN A 18 -4.85 -12.23 -11.72
C ASN A 18 -4.10 -10.89 -11.73
N VAL A 19 -4.47 -9.94 -10.86
CA VAL A 19 -3.78 -8.65 -10.75
C VAL A 19 -2.60 -8.79 -9.81
N SER A 20 -1.39 -8.74 -10.35
CA SER A 20 -0.17 -8.80 -9.55
C SER A 20 0.15 -7.45 -8.92
N SER A 21 0.73 -7.43 -7.70
CA SER A 21 1.27 -6.19 -7.10
C SER A 21 2.26 -5.49 -8.02
N ARG A 22 2.94 -6.26 -8.87
CA ARG A 22 3.88 -5.76 -9.85
C ARG A 22 3.23 -4.86 -10.88
N GLU A 23 1.98 -5.12 -11.23
CA GLU A 23 1.25 -4.36 -12.22
C GLU A 23 0.44 -3.23 -11.60
N LEU A 24 0.42 -3.12 -10.27
CA LEU A 24 -0.31 -2.06 -9.58
C LEU A 24 0.50 -0.77 -9.56
N ALA A 25 -0.17 0.33 -9.92
CA ALA A 25 0.31 1.69 -9.75
C ALA A 25 -0.28 2.30 -8.47
N SER A 26 -1.60 2.23 -8.30
CA SER A 26 -2.25 2.70 -7.07
C SER A 26 -3.62 2.06 -6.84
N LEU A 27 -4.03 2.01 -5.58
CA LEU A 27 -5.37 1.69 -5.13
C LEU A 27 -5.94 2.93 -4.45
N ALA A 28 -6.92 3.58 -5.05
CA ALA A 28 -7.62 4.71 -4.43
C ALA A 28 -8.92 4.22 -3.77
N PHE A 29 -9.14 4.64 -2.54
CA PHE A 29 -10.28 4.31 -1.71
C PHE A 29 -11.21 5.51 -1.67
N GLU A 30 -12.45 5.31 -2.11
CA GLU A 30 -13.47 6.33 -1.96
C GLU A 30 -13.84 6.51 -0.48
N ALA A 31 -14.27 7.73 -0.10
CA ALA A 31 -14.55 8.08 1.29
C ALA A 31 -15.63 7.21 1.95
N ASP A 32 -16.52 6.63 1.14
CA ASP A 32 -17.56 5.68 1.58
C ASP A 32 -17.00 4.27 1.85
N GLY A 33 -15.73 4.00 1.52
CA GLY A 33 -15.06 2.71 1.69
C GLY A 33 -15.63 1.58 0.82
N ARG A 34 -16.59 1.89 -0.07
CA ARG A 34 -17.30 0.91 -0.91
C ARG A 34 -16.69 0.73 -2.29
N ASP A 35 -15.97 1.73 -2.77
CA ASP A 35 -15.41 1.72 -4.12
C ASP A 35 -13.88 1.86 -4.06
N ILE A 36 -13.22 1.07 -4.90
CA ILE A 36 -11.76 0.98 -4.97
C ILE A 36 -11.37 1.14 -6.43
N SER A 37 -10.78 2.28 -6.75
CA SER A 37 -10.23 2.54 -8.06
C SER A 37 -8.82 1.93 -8.15
N ILE A 38 -8.69 0.90 -8.96
CA ILE A 38 -7.42 0.21 -9.22
C ILE A 38 -6.77 0.84 -10.44
N ARG A 39 -5.55 1.37 -10.28
CA ARG A 39 -4.71 1.78 -11.39
C ARG A 39 -3.58 0.78 -11.55
N VAL A 40 -3.41 0.33 -12.78
CA VAL A 40 -2.29 -0.51 -13.20
C VAL A 40 -1.23 0.33 -13.91
N ARG A 41 0.02 -0.08 -13.81
CA ARG A 41 1.17 0.51 -14.49
C ARG A 41 1.42 -0.23 -15.80
N SER A 42 1.84 0.51 -16.84
CA SER A 42 2.19 -0.08 -18.14
C SER A 42 3.44 -0.95 -18.08
N THR A 43 4.38 -0.63 -17.19
CA THR A 43 5.59 -1.40 -16.95
C THR A 43 5.49 -2.06 -15.59
N PRO A 44 5.45 -3.39 -15.49
CA PRO A 44 5.38 -4.08 -14.21
C PRO A 44 6.66 -3.87 -13.40
N HIS A 45 6.53 -3.83 -12.07
CA HIS A 45 7.65 -3.84 -11.16
C HIS A 45 8.53 -5.08 -11.38
N PRO A 46 9.81 -5.01 -10.97
CA PRO A 46 10.73 -6.13 -11.07
C PRO A 46 10.24 -7.39 -10.33
N SER A 47 10.80 -8.55 -10.68
CA SER A 47 10.39 -9.86 -10.13
C SER A 47 10.62 -10.00 -8.63
N TRP A 48 11.51 -9.20 -8.06
CA TRP A 48 11.77 -9.15 -6.61
C TRP A 48 10.73 -8.34 -5.83
N TYR A 49 9.78 -7.68 -6.51
CA TYR A 49 8.77 -6.86 -5.85
C TYR A 49 7.87 -7.70 -4.94
N PRO A 50 7.57 -7.23 -3.71
CA PRO A 50 6.80 -8.01 -2.75
C PRO A 50 5.40 -8.37 -3.27
N PRO A 51 4.88 -9.53 -2.86
CA PRO A 51 3.51 -9.93 -3.18
C PRO A 51 2.51 -8.99 -2.50
N LEU A 52 1.41 -8.70 -3.20
CA LEU A 52 0.37 -7.77 -2.76
C LEU A 52 -0.13 -8.06 -1.35
N ARG A 53 -0.34 -9.33 -1.03
CA ARG A 53 -0.80 -9.78 0.29
C ARG A 53 0.11 -9.29 1.42
N LEU A 54 1.43 -9.40 1.23
CA LEU A 54 2.42 -9.03 2.24
C LEU A 54 2.43 -7.51 2.45
N ILE A 55 2.37 -6.74 1.36
CA ILE A 55 2.26 -5.28 1.40
C ILE A 55 1.01 -4.85 2.18
N LEU A 56 -0.15 -5.37 1.78
CA LEU A 56 -1.44 -4.99 2.35
C LEU A 56 -1.61 -5.44 3.80
N GLU A 57 -1.06 -6.59 4.17
CA GLU A 57 -1.02 -7.07 5.57
C GLU A 57 -0.17 -6.15 6.46
N LYS A 58 1.03 -5.76 5.99
CA LYS A 58 1.92 -4.85 6.73
C LYS A 58 1.28 -3.48 6.94
N ILE A 59 0.67 -2.94 5.88
CA ILE A 59 -0.06 -1.67 5.93
C ILE A 59 -1.25 -1.80 6.88
N GLY A 60 -2.05 -2.87 6.74
CA GLY A 60 -3.20 -3.14 7.58
C GLY A 60 -2.86 -3.23 9.07
N ASN A 61 -1.83 -3.99 9.43
CA ASN A 61 -1.35 -4.10 10.80
C ASN A 61 -0.87 -2.75 11.33
N THR A 62 -0.14 -1.97 10.52
CA THR A 62 0.32 -0.63 10.93
C THR A 62 -0.84 0.34 11.12
N CYS A 63 -1.88 0.25 10.27
CA CYS A 63 -3.09 1.03 10.43
C CYS A 63 -3.82 0.68 11.73
N VAL A 64 -3.99 -0.61 12.02
CA VAL A 64 -4.64 -1.06 13.26
C VAL A 64 -3.84 -0.61 14.50
N ASP A 65 -2.52 -0.80 14.49
CA ASP A 65 -1.61 -0.37 15.57
C ASP A 65 -1.71 1.15 15.84
N ARG A 66 -1.83 1.95 14.77
CA ARG A 66 -1.95 3.41 14.86
C ARG A 66 -3.39 3.92 15.07
N GLY A 67 -4.38 3.04 15.16
CA GLY A 67 -5.79 3.43 15.28
C GLY A 67 -6.39 4.08 14.03
N VAL A 68 -5.81 3.81 12.85
CA VAL A 68 -6.30 4.29 11.55
C VAL A 68 -7.49 3.45 11.11
N THR A 69 -8.61 4.13 10.90
CA THR A 69 -9.86 3.52 10.44
C THR A 69 -9.97 3.51 8.91
N LEU A 70 -10.83 2.63 8.38
CA LEU A 70 -11.09 2.52 6.94
C LEU A 70 -11.48 3.83 6.28
N SER A 71 -12.30 4.65 6.95
CA SER A 71 -12.74 5.97 6.43
C SER A 71 -11.59 6.97 6.29
N GLN A 72 -10.45 6.71 6.92
CA GLN A 72 -9.23 7.52 6.76
C GLN A 72 -8.37 7.00 5.60
N LEU A 73 -8.58 5.80 5.05
CA LEU A 73 -7.82 5.36 3.87
C LEU A 73 -8.23 6.18 2.66
N ARG A 74 -7.27 6.75 1.92
CA ARG A 74 -7.52 7.48 0.67
C ARG A 74 -6.84 6.85 -0.52
N ARG A 75 -5.55 6.57 -0.43
CA ARG A 75 -4.83 5.97 -1.54
C ARG A 75 -3.63 5.19 -1.06
N ILE A 76 -3.35 4.07 -1.71
CA ILE A 76 -2.09 3.34 -1.62
C ILE A 76 -1.42 3.43 -2.98
N THR A 77 -0.23 3.99 -3.04
CA THR A 77 0.58 4.11 -4.26
C THR A 77 1.75 3.14 -4.18
N PHE A 78 1.89 2.32 -5.21
CA PHE A 78 2.90 1.27 -5.31
C PHE A 78 4.06 1.77 -6.16
N GLU A 79 5.06 2.37 -5.51
CA GLU A 79 6.31 2.80 -6.16
C GLU A 79 7.31 1.66 -6.16
N GLU A 80 8.38 1.77 -6.96
CA GLU A 80 9.36 0.68 -7.14
C GLU A 80 10.12 0.37 -5.84
N ARG A 81 10.42 1.40 -5.05
CA ARG A 81 11.24 1.29 -3.82
C ARG A 81 10.45 1.46 -2.52
N GLU A 82 9.23 1.96 -2.61
CA GLU A 82 8.41 2.29 -1.44
C GLU A 82 6.92 2.17 -1.76
N ILE A 83 6.10 2.04 -0.72
CA ILE A 83 4.66 2.11 -0.80
C ILE A 83 4.21 3.33 -0.01
N ASN A 84 3.44 4.20 -0.65
CA ASN A 84 2.92 5.40 -0.02
C ASN A 84 1.44 5.22 0.30
N LEU A 85 1.08 5.27 1.58
CA LEU A 85 -0.29 5.27 2.05
C LEU A 85 -0.71 6.71 2.38
N GLU A 86 -1.61 7.26 1.58
CA GLU A 86 -2.29 8.51 1.85
C GLU A 86 -3.51 8.26 2.75
N LEU A 87 -3.55 8.94 3.90
CA LEU A 87 -4.71 8.99 4.77
C LEU A 87 -5.46 10.30 4.60
N GLY A 88 -6.78 10.25 4.46
CA GLY A 88 -7.64 11.42 4.52
C GLY A 88 -7.74 11.93 5.96
N GLN A 89 -7.56 13.24 6.12
CA GLN A 89 -7.90 13.90 7.38
C GLN A 89 -9.37 14.33 7.34
N CYS A 90 -10.06 14.23 8.48
CA CYS A 90 -11.26 15.04 8.72
C CYS A 90 -10.82 16.51 8.54
N ASP A 91 -11.52 17.29 7.72
CA ASP A 91 -11.36 18.75 7.56
C ASP A 91 -10.50 19.31 6.40
N GLY A 92 -10.23 18.54 5.34
CA GLY A 92 -9.88 19.15 4.03
C GLY A 92 -8.46 19.72 3.86
N LEU A 93 -7.57 19.55 4.84
CA LEU A 93 -6.13 19.76 4.68
C LEU A 93 -5.42 18.46 4.25
N ALA A 94 -4.25 18.61 3.61
CA ALA A 94 -3.47 17.55 3.00
C ALA A 94 -3.33 16.33 3.91
N GLY A 95 -3.77 15.18 3.40
CA GLY A 95 -3.78 13.92 4.10
C GLY A 95 -2.41 13.49 4.62
N LYS A 96 -2.38 12.74 5.73
CA LYS A 96 -1.12 12.22 6.27
C LYS A 96 -0.63 11.07 5.39
N ILE A 97 0.56 11.21 4.81
CA ILE A 97 1.19 10.18 4.00
C ILE A 97 2.12 9.35 4.87
N PHE A 98 1.94 8.03 4.83
CA PHE A 98 2.83 7.05 5.45
C PHE A 98 3.61 6.33 4.37
N THR A 99 4.92 6.47 4.41
CA THR A 99 5.83 5.83 3.47
C THR A 99 6.38 4.55 4.07
N PHE A 100 6.24 3.44 3.34
CA PHE A 100 6.72 2.12 3.70
C PHE A 100 7.78 1.68 2.69
N PRO A 101 9.07 1.73 3.01
CA PRO A 101 10.09 1.22 2.10
C PRO A 101 9.88 -0.28 1.83
N ILE A 102 10.09 -0.69 0.58
CA ILE A 102 9.89 -2.08 0.13
C ILE A 102 10.83 -3.02 0.89
N GLU A 103 12.06 -2.58 1.18
CA GLU A 103 13.04 -3.33 1.96
C GLU A 103 12.50 -3.67 3.36
N ALA A 104 11.96 -2.67 4.07
CA ALA A 104 11.34 -2.88 5.37
C ALA A 104 10.08 -3.74 5.28
N THR A 105 9.35 -3.66 4.16
CA THR A 105 8.16 -4.48 3.91
C THR A 105 8.56 -5.95 3.72
N LEU A 106 9.64 -6.23 3.00
CA LEU A 106 10.23 -7.55 2.79
C LEU A 106 10.91 -8.14 4.05
N GLY A 107 11.03 -7.37 5.13
CA GLY A 107 11.76 -7.81 6.33
C GLY A 107 13.27 -7.86 6.13
N LEU A 108 13.77 -7.21 5.07
CA LEU A 108 15.20 -6.98 4.87
C LEU A 108 15.62 -5.84 5.82
N PRO A 109 16.82 -5.92 6.45
CA PRO A 109 17.35 -4.78 7.19
C PRO A 109 17.40 -3.58 6.25
N ALA A 110 17.03 -2.39 6.74
CA ALA A 110 17.04 -1.13 5.98
C ALA A 110 18.46 -0.63 5.63
N SER A 111 19.39 -1.54 5.39
CA SER A 111 20.82 -1.27 5.25
C SER A 111 21.42 -2.25 4.26
N ASP A 112 21.37 -1.91 2.97
CA ASP A 112 22.54 -2.06 2.09
C ASP A 112 22.49 -1.20 0.79
N PHE A 113 21.70 -0.13 0.69
CA PHE A 113 21.81 0.80 -0.45
C PHE A 113 21.87 2.26 -0.02
N SER A 114 22.84 2.54 0.85
CA SER A 114 23.48 3.85 0.93
C SER A 114 24.87 3.76 0.30
N ALA A 115 24.92 3.49 -1.01
CA ALA A 115 26.07 3.71 -1.87
C ALA A 115 25.50 4.16 -3.23
N ALA A 116 25.75 5.35 -3.78
CA ALA A 116 26.86 6.25 -3.58
C ALA A 116 26.39 7.72 -3.72
N ALA A 117 26.97 8.58 -2.91
CA ALA A 117 27.25 9.97 -3.29
C ALA A 117 28.62 10.26 -2.67
N ASP A 118 29.66 10.11 -3.49
CA ASP A 118 30.91 10.86 -3.36
C ASP A 118 30.87 11.98 -4.40
#